data_AF-A0A6A0HDF4-F1
#
_entry.id   AF-A0A6A0HDF4-F1
#
_cell.length_a   1.000
_cell.length_b   1.000
_cell.length_c   1.000
_cell.angle_alpha   90.00
_cell.angle_beta   90.00
_cell.angle_gamma   90.00
#
_symmetry.space_group_name_H-M   'P 1'
#
loop_
_entity.id
_entity.type
_entity.pdbx_description
1 polymer ?
#
loop_
_entity_poly.entity_id
_entity_poly.type
_entity_poly.pdbx_seq_one_letter_code
_entity_poly.pdbx_strand_id
1 'polypeptide(L)'
;SYYSVVSASYDAAPPRVVTPKGTYIGKHIVSGRQKRNVFAFTGIPYAKPPLGDLRFAYPERLTGRLGEHDATSPSPECLQWDHLRMRGVVGVEDCLYLDIYTNWPIVVFVHAGSWLAGGGAQDWFTADYLIENDVVVVNINHRLGALGFLSTEDRAAPGNYAMRDVILALEWIRENAWFFGGTNDTSGTAYSPHAISRDARAQAFALARTVGCPAGLESVQLIHCLRNMDANAIVGQIPTLFKWDEEPLPFGPVIDTWMMDEAFLPDEPHRLIHNNKFLQIPWMCGTNRDDGAFRVRDILHDDVLVRQLNTDWDRVGPVLLHLTKDSCKDPVAVARQIRQYYIKDKKFGDESSKEFVEVRCHNNA
;
A
#
# COMPACT_ATOMS: atom_id res chain seq x y z
N SER A 1 19.81 36.86 -4.92
CA SER A 1 19.56 37.82 -3.81
C SER A 1 18.19 37.50 -3.25
N TYR A 2 17.97 36.96 -2.06
CA TYR A 2 18.72 36.74 -0.83
C TYR A 2 18.20 35.40 -0.27
N TYR A 3 19.03 34.40 0.03
CA TYR A 3 18.84 33.49 1.17
C TYR A 3 20.17 32.77 1.42
N SER A 4 20.79 33.11 2.54
CA SER A 4 21.92 32.39 3.11
C SER A 4 21.45 31.00 3.52
N VAL A 5 22.15 29.95 3.06
CA VAL A 5 22.20 28.70 3.83
C VAL A 5 22.76 29.10 5.18
N VAL A 6 21.90 29.19 6.19
CA VAL A 6 22.36 29.37 7.55
C VAL A 6 23.13 28.09 7.84
N SER A 7 24.46 28.18 7.89
CA SER A 7 25.26 27.22 8.63
C SER A 7 24.79 27.34 10.07
N ALA A 8 23.76 26.56 10.43
CA ALA A 8 23.31 26.49 11.79
C ALA A 8 24.50 25.97 12.60
N SER A 9 24.96 26.76 13.57
CA SER A 9 25.54 26.13 14.75
C SER A 9 24.54 25.08 15.22
N TYR A 10 25.03 23.95 15.75
CA TYR A 10 24.20 23.02 16.51
C TYR A 10 23.72 23.72 17.80
N ASP A 11 22.91 24.76 17.67
CA ASP A 11 22.18 25.35 18.78
C ASP A 11 21.08 24.36 19.17
N ALA A 12 20.84 24.24 20.49
CA ALA A 12 19.84 23.35 21.07
C ALA A 12 18.37 23.67 20.68
N ALA A 13 18.15 24.64 19.77
CA ALA A 13 16.83 25.01 19.29
C ALA A 13 16.27 23.97 18.29
N PRO A 14 14.96 23.74 18.29
CA PRO A 14 14.34 22.83 17.33
C PRO A 14 14.45 23.38 15.90
N PRO A 15 14.76 22.53 14.90
CA PRO A 15 14.85 22.96 13.50
C PRO A 15 13.51 23.50 13.01
N ARG A 16 13.54 24.58 12.21
CA ARG A 16 12.35 25.26 11.67
C ARG A 16 12.43 25.40 10.16
N VAL A 17 11.32 25.08 9.47
CA VAL A 17 11.18 25.28 8.01
C VAL A 17 9.93 26.09 7.73
N VAL A 18 10.04 27.09 6.85
CA VAL A 18 8.92 27.93 6.40
C VAL A 18 8.62 27.61 4.95
N THR A 19 7.35 27.27 4.67
CA THR A 19 6.83 26.96 3.34
C THR A 19 5.60 27.84 3.04
N PRO A 20 5.12 27.87 1.78
CA PRO A 20 3.84 28.47 1.46
C PRO A 20 2.66 27.82 2.21
N LYS A 21 2.77 26.53 2.57
CA LYS A 21 1.72 25.78 3.27
C LYS A 21 1.79 25.90 4.79
N GLY A 22 2.90 26.37 5.35
CA GLY A 22 3.01 26.65 6.77
C GLY A 22 4.43 26.69 7.32
N THR A 23 4.54 26.78 8.64
CA THR A 23 5.82 26.70 9.36
C THR A 23 5.88 25.43 10.17
N TYR A 24 6.92 24.63 9.96
CA TYR A 24 7.10 23.32 10.60
C TYR A 24 8.26 23.37 11.59
N ILE A 25 8.00 22.92 12.82
CA ILE A 25 8.99 22.78 13.89
C ILE A 25 9.33 21.29 14.01
N GLY A 26 10.55 20.92 13.65
CA GLY A 26 11.03 19.54 13.70
C GLY A 26 11.85 19.25 14.94
N LYS A 27 12.52 18.11 14.92
CA LYS A 27 13.44 17.64 15.96
C LYS A 27 14.76 17.18 15.37
N HIS A 28 15.79 17.12 16.21
CA HIS A 28 17.05 16.44 15.90
C HIS A 28 16.87 14.95 16.20
N ILE A 29 17.33 14.10 15.29
CA ILE A 29 17.45 12.65 15.50
C ILE A 29 18.89 12.21 15.21
N VAL A 30 19.25 11.02 15.68
CA VAL A 30 20.57 10.43 15.45
C VAL A 30 20.39 9.17 14.59
N SER A 31 21.10 9.09 13.47
CA SER A 31 21.04 7.94 12.57
C SER A 31 21.52 6.65 13.26
N GLY A 32 21.05 5.50 12.75
CA GLY A 32 21.28 4.21 13.40
C GLY A 32 22.77 3.81 13.48
N ARG A 33 23.49 3.85 12.35
CA ARG A 33 24.81 3.21 12.20
C ARG A 33 25.97 4.19 12.39
N GLN A 34 25.98 5.29 11.65
CA GLN A 34 27.03 6.31 11.67
C GLN A 34 26.82 7.38 12.74
N LYS A 35 25.69 7.34 13.45
CA LYS A 35 25.35 8.31 14.51
C LYS A 35 25.39 9.77 14.02
N ARG A 36 24.96 10.01 12.78
CA ARG A 36 24.84 11.37 12.21
C ARG A 36 23.63 12.06 12.81
N ASN A 37 23.76 13.33 13.15
CA ASN A 37 22.60 14.14 13.50
C ASN A 37 21.85 14.52 12.22
N VAL A 38 20.53 14.36 12.25
CA VAL A 38 19.63 14.60 11.12
C VAL A 38 18.42 15.39 11.61
N PHE A 39 17.87 16.28 10.79
CA PHE A 39 16.60 16.93 11.10
C PHE A 39 15.45 16.03 10.64
N ALA A 40 14.49 15.84 11.53
CA ALA A 40 13.26 15.11 11.25
C ALA A 40 12.07 16.04 11.43
N PHE A 41 11.18 16.03 10.45
CA PHE A 41 9.87 16.68 10.50
C PHE A 41 8.82 15.60 10.24
N THR A 42 8.17 15.15 11.31
CA THR A 42 7.26 14.01 11.28
C THR A 42 5.82 14.45 11.53
N GLY A 43 4.84 13.68 11.06
CA GLY A 43 3.43 13.98 11.29
C GLY A 43 2.97 15.26 10.58
N ILE A 44 3.45 15.50 9.35
CA ILE A 44 2.99 16.63 8.53
C ILE A 44 1.75 16.19 7.73
N PRO A 45 0.57 16.80 7.94
CA PRO A 45 -0.61 16.46 7.15
C PRO A 45 -0.44 17.00 5.72
N TYR A 46 -0.72 16.16 4.72
CA TYR A 46 -0.72 16.57 3.31
C TYR A 46 -2.12 16.68 2.70
N ALA A 47 -3.13 16.11 3.36
CA ALA A 47 -4.53 16.09 2.94
C ALA A 47 -5.47 16.37 4.13
N LYS A 48 -6.74 16.68 3.84
CA LYS A 48 -7.79 16.67 4.86
C LYS A 48 -7.98 15.25 5.41
N PRO A 49 -8.32 15.08 6.69
CA PRO A 49 -8.66 13.78 7.25
C PRO A 49 -9.79 13.11 6.44
N PRO A 50 -9.64 11.85 5.98
CA PRO A 50 -10.63 11.15 5.19
C PRO A 50 -11.79 10.59 6.06
N LEU A 51 -12.36 11.45 6.89
CA LEU A 51 -13.40 11.12 7.87
C LEU A 51 -14.80 11.46 7.35
N GLY A 52 -15.82 10.78 7.88
CA GLY A 52 -17.23 11.06 7.57
C GLY A 52 -17.50 10.98 6.06
N ASP A 53 -17.95 12.07 5.47
CA ASP A 53 -18.24 12.15 4.03
C ASP A 53 -17.00 11.99 3.14
N LEU A 54 -15.79 12.22 3.68
CA LEU A 54 -14.52 12.00 2.97
C LEU A 54 -14.05 10.53 3.04
N ARG A 55 -14.71 9.69 3.85
CA ARG A 55 -14.49 8.25 3.80
C ARG A 55 -14.99 7.72 2.45
N PHE A 56 -14.19 6.89 1.78
CA PHE A 56 -14.44 6.43 0.40
C PHE A 56 -14.61 7.58 -0.62
N ALA A 57 -13.93 8.70 -0.40
CA ALA A 57 -13.79 9.78 -1.37
C ALA A 57 -12.32 9.99 -1.74
N TYR A 58 -12.06 10.65 -2.87
CA TYR A 58 -10.71 11.09 -3.20
C TYR A 58 -10.19 12.09 -2.18
N PRO A 59 -8.88 12.08 -1.89
CA PRO A 59 -8.33 12.95 -0.87
C PRO A 59 -8.44 14.41 -1.29
N GLU A 60 -8.75 15.26 -0.32
CA GLU A 60 -8.83 16.69 -0.54
C GLU A 60 -7.60 17.41 -0.02
N ARG A 61 -7.16 18.44 -0.75
CA ARG A 61 -6.10 19.35 -0.33
C ARG A 61 -6.49 20.05 0.98
N LEU A 62 -5.51 20.24 1.85
CA LEU A 62 -5.65 21.16 2.99
C LEU A 62 -5.98 22.56 2.49
N THR A 63 -6.99 23.18 3.11
CA THR A 63 -7.39 24.56 2.81
C THR A 63 -6.61 25.54 3.67
N GLY A 64 -5.98 26.53 3.04
CA GLY A 64 -5.25 27.58 3.74
C GLY A 64 -3.80 27.22 4.05
N ARG A 65 -3.18 28.03 4.92
CA ARG A 65 -1.82 27.88 5.40
C ARG A 65 -1.89 27.38 6.85
N LEU A 66 -1.31 26.21 7.11
CA LEU A 66 -1.02 25.77 8.47
C LEU A 66 -0.14 26.85 9.10
N GLY A 67 -0.50 27.34 10.29
CA GLY A 67 0.30 28.37 10.96
C GLY A 67 1.66 27.82 11.39
N GLU A 68 1.88 27.76 12.69
CA GLU A 68 2.99 27.01 13.26
C GLU A 68 2.52 25.59 13.59
N HIS A 69 3.17 24.58 13.01
CA HIS A 69 2.85 23.17 13.17
C HIS A 69 4.01 22.45 13.86
N ASP A 70 3.70 21.73 14.93
CA ASP A 70 4.64 20.86 15.61
C ASP A 70 4.80 19.55 14.81
N ALA A 71 5.95 19.41 14.15
CA ALA A 71 6.33 18.25 13.35
C ALA A 71 7.34 17.36 14.09
N THR A 72 7.16 17.16 15.39
CA THR A 72 8.03 16.29 16.21
C THR A 72 7.39 14.96 16.58
N SER A 73 6.07 14.85 16.46
CA SER A 73 5.30 13.64 16.79
C SER A 73 5.30 12.64 15.64
N PRO A 74 5.35 11.32 15.90
CA PRO A 74 5.26 10.31 14.84
C PRO A 74 3.97 10.44 14.03
N SER A 75 4.05 10.18 12.72
CA SER A 75 2.86 10.06 11.89
C SER A 75 1.97 8.90 12.38
N PRO A 76 0.64 9.09 12.51
CA PRO A 76 -0.27 8.03 12.89
C PRO A 76 -0.35 6.95 11.80
N GLU A 77 -0.30 5.66 12.17
CA GLU A 77 -0.52 4.56 11.22
C GLU A 77 -1.95 4.61 10.67
N CYS A 78 -2.11 4.39 9.36
CA CYS A 78 -3.43 4.26 8.76
C CYS A 78 -4.18 3.06 9.30
N LEU A 79 -5.48 3.21 9.52
CA LEU A 79 -6.34 2.14 9.98
C LEU A 79 -6.28 0.95 9.00
N GLN A 80 -5.88 -0.19 9.53
CA GLN A 80 -5.49 -1.36 8.73
C GLN A 80 -5.72 -2.67 9.49
N TRP A 81 -5.79 -3.76 8.73
CA TRP A 81 -5.71 -5.10 9.30
C TRP A 81 -4.26 -5.59 9.12
N ASP A 82 -3.47 -5.39 10.17
CA ASP A 82 -2.04 -5.70 10.18
C ASP A 82 -1.81 -7.19 10.43
N HIS A 83 -1.98 -7.92 9.34
CA HIS A 83 -1.70 -9.34 9.23
C HIS A 83 -0.20 -9.63 9.19
N LEU A 84 0.59 -8.72 8.63
CA LEU A 84 2.02 -8.96 8.47
C LEU A 84 2.79 -8.97 9.78
N ARG A 85 2.32 -8.22 10.78
CA ARG A 85 2.84 -8.26 12.16
C ARG A 85 1.91 -8.99 13.13
N MET A 86 0.85 -9.61 12.64
CA MET A 86 -0.16 -10.32 13.46
C MET A 86 -0.77 -9.45 14.57
N ARG A 87 -0.94 -8.14 14.33
CA ARG A 87 -1.51 -7.19 15.32
C ARG A 87 -3.03 -7.04 15.20
N GLY A 88 -3.63 -7.54 14.12
CA GLY A 88 -5.07 -7.38 13.87
C GLY A 88 -5.40 -5.94 13.48
N VAL A 89 -6.52 -5.40 13.97
CA VAL A 89 -6.96 -4.04 13.63
C VAL A 89 -6.17 -3.00 14.42
N VAL A 90 -5.45 -2.12 13.73
CA VAL A 90 -4.60 -1.07 14.31
C VAL A 90 -4.67 0.21 13.48
N GLY A 91 -4.25 1.35 14.05
CA GLY A 91 -4.18 2.63 13.37
C GLY A 91 -5.46 3.47 13.49
N VAL A 92 -5.52 4.56 12.74
CA VAL A 92 -6.63 5.53 12.73
C VAL A 92 -6.96 5.99 11.30
N GLU A 93 -8.18 6.49 11.07
CA GLU A 93 -8.57 6.97 9.74
C GLU A 93 -7.92 8.29 9.35
N ASP A 94 -7.70 9.18 10.33
CA ASP A 94 -6.93 10.40 10.12
C ASP A 94 -5.43 10.05 10.07
N CYS A 95 -4.95 9.66 8.89
CA CYS A 95 -3.62 9.10 8.72
C CYS A 95 -2.86 9.62 7.49
N LEU A 96 -3.39 10.59 6.75
CA LEU A 96 -2.78 11.16 5.54
C LEU A 96 -1.68 12.17 5.89
N TYR A 97 -0.60 11.63 6.47
CA TYR A 97 0.59 12.33 6.93
C TYR A 97 1.84 11.84 6.21
N LEU A 98 2.88 12.68 6.22
CA LEU A 98 4.21 12.34 5.75
C LEU A 98 5.28 12.74 6.76
N ASP A 99 6.40 12.04 6.68
CA ASP A 99 7.60 12.27 7.48
C ASP A 99 8.76 12.64 6.56
N ILE A 100 9.50 13.69 6.89
CA ILE A 100 10.65 14.19 6.14
C ILE A 100 11.91 14.10 7.01
N TYR A 101 12.92 13.40 6.51
CA TYR A 101 14.23 13.26 7.15
C TYR A 101 15.29 13.87 6.24
N THR A 102 16.00 14.91 6.67
CA THR A 102 16.72 15.81 5.74
C THR A 102 18.18 15.42 5.44
N ASN A 103 18.53 15.32 4.14
CA ASN A 103 19.78 15.74 3.47
C ASN A 103 19.48 16.14 1.99
N TRP A 104 20.24 15.77 0.94
CA TRP A 104 19.95 16.05 -0.48
C TRP A 104 20.70 15.06 -1.40
N PRO A 105 20.04 14.25 -2.27
CA PRO A 105 18.69 14.34 -2.90
C PRO A 105 17.49 13.64 -2.18
N ILE A 106 16.21 13.93 -2.50
CA ILE A 106 15.01 13.16 -2.04
C ILE A 106 14.97 11.74 -2.58
N VAL A 107 14.55 10.84 -1.72
CA VAL A 107 13.88 9.59 -2.01
C VAL A 107 12.51 9.66 -1.37
N VAL A 108 11.45 9.60 -2.17
CA VAL A 108 10.09 9.41 -1.66
C VAL A 108 9.90 7.91 -1.49
N PHE A 109 9.48 7.48 -0.31
CA PHE A 109 9.25 6.09 -0.02
C PHE A 109 7.75 5.86 0.19
N VAL A 110 7.18 5.00 -0.64
CA VAL A 110 5.79 4.57 -0.52
C VAL A 110 5.83 3.15 0.02
N HIS A 111 5.36 2.99 1.26
CA HIS A 111 5.52 1.72 1.97
C HIS A 111 4.77 0.58 1.30
N ALA A 112 5.29 -0.63 1.50
CA ALA A 112 4.68 -1.88 1.09
C ALA A 112 3.59 -2.35 2.08
N GLY A 113 3.01 -3.52 1.77
CA GLY A 113 2.19 -4.31 2.69
C GLY A 113 0.89 -4.83 2.07
N SER A 114 0.98 -5.27 0.81
CA SER A 114 -0.12 -5.91 0.08
C SER A 114 -1.40 -5.08 0.03
N TRP A 115 -1.28 -3.75 0.02
CA TRP A 115 -2.39 -2.80 0.10
C TRP A 115 -3.24 -2.87 1.38
N LEU A 116 -2.98 -3.81 2.29
CA LEU A 116 -3.80 -4.10 3.46
C LEU A 116 -3.17 -3.62 4.77
N ALA A 117 -1.84 -3.53 4.82
CA ALA A 117 -1.06 -3.18 6.01
C ALA A 117 0.19 -2.38 5.64
N GLY A 118 0.88 -1.84 6.65
CA GLY A 118 2.11 -1.04 6.51
C GLY A 118 1.93 0.40 6.96
N GLY A 119 3.01 1.17 6.91
CA GLY A 119 2.99 2.59 7.27
C GLY A 119 4.34 3.25 7.02
N GLY A 120 4.35 4.56 6.85
CA GLY A 120 5.57 5.35 6.67
C GLY A 120 6.35 5.62 7.97
N ALA A 121 5.79 5.26 9.13
CA ALA A 121 6.38 5.51 10.44
C ALA A 121 7.56 4.56 10.78
N GLN A 122 8.29 4.91 11.85
CA GLN A 122 9.64 4.44 12.22
C GLN A 122 9.79 2.96 12.60
N ASP A 123 8.81 2.07 12.39
CA ASP A 123 8.88 0.71 12.94
C ASP A 123 9.27 -0.37 11.92
N TRP A 124 9.07 -0.13 10.62
CA TRP A 124 9.44 -1.09 9.55
C TRP A 124 10.31 -0.51 8.44
N PHE A 125 10.07 0.76 8.10
CA PHE A 125 10.72 1.41 6.98
C PHE A 125 11.48 2.64 7.49
N THR A 126 12.34 2.42 8.48
CA THR A 126 13.15 3.49 9.05
C THR A 126 14.06 4.09 7.99
N ALA A 127 14.15 5.41 8.01
CA ALA A 127 15.05 6.14 7.14
C ALA A 127 16.53 5.99 7.56
N ASP A 128 16.81 5.33 8.70
CA ASP A 128 18.08 5.31 9.44
C ASP A 128 19.31 5.01 8.59
N TYR A 129 19.21 4.11 7.60
CA TYR A 129 20.33 3.77 6.74
C TYR A 129 20.43 4.67 5.51
N LEU A 130 19.30 5.06 4.92
CA LEU A 130 19.28 5.90 3.72
C LEU A 130 19.76 7.32 4.03
N ILE A 131 19.32 7.90 5.15
CA ILE A 131 19.71 9.28 5.56
C ILE A 131 21.22 9.46 5.78
N GLU A 132 21.96 8.35 5.93
CA GLU A 132 23.43 8.37 6.03
C GLU A 132 24.16 8.50 4.68
N ASN A 133 23.44 8.43 3.56
CA ASN A 133 23.97 8.55 2.20
C ASN A 133 23.66 9.91 1.58
N ASP A 134 23.58 10.93 2.42
CA ASP A 134 23.27 12.31 2.06
C ASP A 134 21.93 12.46 1.31
N VAL A 135 20.95 11.56 1.46
CA VAL A 135 19.61 11.72 0.86
C VAL A 135 18.57 12.29 1.84
N VAL A 136 17.56 13.03 1.36
CA VAL A 136 16.29 13.17 2.08
C VAL A 136 15.49 11.90 1.91
N VAL A 137 14.89 11.42 2.97
CA VAL A 137 13.85 10.39 2.88
C VAL A 137 12.52 11.01 3.22
N VAL A 138 11.54 10.88 2.33
CA VAL A 138 10.16 11.27 2.59
C VAL A 138 9.29 10.02 2.63
N ASN A 139 8.87 9.62 3.82
CA ASN A 139 7.93 8.52 3.97
C ASN A 139 6.51 9.07 3.89
N ILE A 140 5.64 8.45 3.10
CA ILE A 140 4.23 8.84 3.03
C ILE A 140 3.32 7.73 3.51
N ASN A 141 2.32 8.09 4.31
CA ASN A 141 1.18 7.22 4.56
C ASN A 141 0.16 7.35 3.42
N HIS A 142 -0.58 6.29 3.14
CA HIS A 142 -1.74 6.28 2.25
C HIS A 142 -2.79 5.32 2.82
N ARG A 143 -4.08 5.50 2.48
CA ARG A 143 -5.13 4.59 2.96
C ARG A 143 -4.89 3.16 2.51
N LEU A 144 -5.37 2.19 3.30
CA LEU A 144 -5.18 0.76 3.08
C LEU A 144 -6.53 0.02 3.08
N GLY A 145 -6.52 -1.22 2.62
CA GLY A 145 -7.65 -2.14 2.58
C GLY A 145 -8.89 -1.52 1.97
N ALA A 146 -10.05 -1.80 2.57
CA ALA A 146 -11.32 -1.26 2.12
C ALA A 146 -11.32 0.28 2.09
N LEU A 147 -10.70 0.94 3.07
CA LEU A 147 -10.68 2.40 3.15
C LEU A 147 -9.89 3.05 2.00
N GLY A 148 -8.88 2.35 1.48
CA GLY A 148 -8.04 2.79 0.37
C GLY A 148 -8.51 2.38 -1.02
N PHE A 149 -9.26 1.27 -1.13
CA PHE A 149 -9.49 0.63 -2.44
C PHE A 149 -10.90 0.10 -2.69
N LEU A 150 -11.85 0.26 -1.76
CA LEU A 150 -13.22 -0.22 -1.99
C LEU A 150 -13.81 0.36 -3.28
N SER A 151 -14.27 -0.52 -4.16
CA SER A 151 -14.85 -0.13 -5.44
C SER A 151 -16.19 -0.82 -5.65
N THR A 152 -17.17 -0.07 -6.12
CA THR A 152 -18.41 -0.58 -6.69
C THR A 152 -18.34 -0.67 -8.21
N GLU A 153 -17.18 -0.39 -8.81
CA GLU A 153 -16.97 -0.39 -10.27
C GLU A 153 -17.89 0.59 -11.00
N ASP A 154 -18.20 1.69 -10.33
CA ASP A 154 -18.98 2.81 -10.85
C ASP A 154 -18.57 4.11 -10.12
N ARG A 155 -19.23 5.22 -10.46
CA ARG A 155 -18.89 6.54 -9.91
C ARG A 155 -19.26 6.73 -8.44
N ALA A 156 -20.07 5.85 -7.84
CA ALA A 156 -20.43 5.99 -6.43
C ALA A 156 -19.29 5.62 -5.50
N ALA A 157 -18.50 4.61 -5.88
CA ALA A 157 -17.28 4.20 -5.22
C ALA A 157 -16.27 3.75 -6.27
N PRO A 158 -15.49 4.68 -6.86
CA PRO A 158 -14.63 4.35 -8.00
C PRO A 158 -13.39 3.52 -7.62
N GLY A 159 -13.06 3.39 -6.33
CA GLY A 159 -11.83 2.75 -5.88
C GLY A 159 -10.60 3.65 -6.09
N ASN A 160 -9.40 3.06 -5.98
CA ASN A 160 -8.12 3.74 -6.18
C ASN A 160 -7.88 4.98 -5.28
N TYR A 161 -8.57 5.11 -4.14
CA TYR A 161 -8.44 6.27 -3.25
C TYR A 161 -7.01 6.41 -2.72
N ALA A 162 -6.41 5.30 -2.31
CA ALA A 162 -5.02 5.23 -1.85
C ALA A 162 -4.01 5.67 -2.92
N MET A 163 -4.27 5.34 -4.19
CA MET A 163 -3.40 5.79 -5.30
C MET A 163 -3.51 7.31 -5.48
N ARG A 164 -4.70 7.87 -5.27
CA ARG A 164 -4.93 9.32 -5.25
C ARG A 164 -4.30 9.98 -4.03
N ASP A 165 -4.23 9.29 -2.89
CA ASP A 165 -3.50 9.75 -1.69
C ASP A 165 -2.01 9.92 -2.00
N VAL A 166 -1.40 8.90 -2.64
CA VAL A 166 -0.01 8.96 -3.10
C VAL A 166 0.21 10.11 -4.09
N ILE A 167 -0.67 10.28 -5.08
CA ILE A 167 -0.57 11.41 -6.02
C ILE A 167 -0.62 12.74 -5.27
N LEU A 168 -1.56 12.93 -4.36
CA LEU A 168 -1.69 14.17 -3.62
C LEU A 168 -0.49 14.43 -2.71
N ALA A 169 0.08 13.39 -2.10
CA ALA A 169 1.32 13.51 -1.34
C ALA A 169 2.50 13.92 -2.25
N LEU A 170 2.63 13.34 -3.45
CA LEU A 170 3.64 13.73 -4.42
C LEU A 170 3.47 15.17 -4.91
N GLU A 171 2.22 15.63 -5.10
CA GLU A 171 1.93 17.02 -5.41
C GLU A 171 2.30 17.96 -4.26
N TRP A 172 1.99 17.57 -3.03
CA TRP A 172 2.40 18.30 -1.83
C TRP A 172 3.93 18.37 -1.75
N ILE A 173 4.63 17.26 -1.97
CA ILE A 173 6.09 17.21 -2.00
C ILE A 173 6.61 18.10 -3.12
N ARG A 174 6.05 18.07 -4.33
CA ARG A 174 6.47 18.98 -5.41
C ARG A 174 6.29 20.46 -5.05
N GLU A 175 5.19 20.81 -4.38
CA GLU A 175 4.86 22.19 -3.98
C GLU A 175 5.70 22.71 -2.81
N ASN A 176 6.14 21.83 -1.91
CA ASN A 176 6.84 22.21 -0.68
C ASN A 176 8.31 21.82 -0.68
N ALA A 177 8.66 20.84 -1.50
CA ALA A 177 9.96 20.21 -1.59
C ALA A 177 10.65 20.51 -2.93
N TRP A 178 10.36 21.63 -3.61
CA TRP A 178 11.39 22.22 -4.52
C TRP A 178 12.73 22.48 -3.77
N PHE A 179 12.71 22.37 -2.43
CA PHE A 179 13.83 22.33 -1.51
C PHE A 179 14.45 20.95 -1.25
N PHE A 180 14.00 19.87 -1.90
CA PHE A 180 14.55 18.52 -1.73
C PHE A 180 14.14 17.67 -2.98
N GLY A 181 15.00 16.96 -3.72
CA GLY A 181 14.60 16.36 -5.03
C GLY A 181 14.89 14.87 -5.27
N GLY A 182 13.90 14.05 -5.68
CA GLY A 182 14.09 12.66 -6.18
C GLY A 182 12.95 11.64 -5.95
N THR A 183 13.27 10.34 -6.04
CA THR A 183 12.48 9.25 -6.69
C THR A 183 11.65 8.34 -5.76
N ASN A 184 10.63 7.65 -6.30
CA ASN A 184 9.67 6.75 -5.62
C ASN A 184 10.07 5.26 -5.72
N ASP A 185 9.94 4.49 -4.64
CA ASP A 185 10.06 3.01 -4.64
C ASP A 185 8.91 2.38 -3.82
N THR A 186 8.36 1.27 -4.33
CA THR A 186 7.26 0.47 -3.75
C THR A 186 7.56 -1.01 -3.93
N SER A 187 7.32 -1.85 -2.92
CA SER A 187 7.43 -3.31 -3.09
C SER A 187 6.26 -3.87 -3.91
N GLY A 188 6.49 -4.04 -5.21
CA GLY A 188 5.56 -4.69 -6.15
C GLY A 188 5.78 -4.23 -7.58
N THR A 189 5.42 -5.07 -8.56
CA THR A 189 5.37 -4.70 -9.98
C THR A 189 3.93 -4.68 -10.45
N ALA A 190 3.62 -3.80 -11.41
CA ALA A 190 2.27 -3.73 -12.00
C ALA A 190 1.89 -5.00 -12.78
N TYR A 191 2.84 -5.93 -12.99
CA TYR A 191 2.62 -7.25 -13.57
C TYR A 191 2.21 -8.33 -12.55
N SER A 192 2.41 -8.08 -11.25
CA SER A 192 2.09 -9.09 -10.24
C SER A 192 0.59 -9.40 -10.23
N PRO A 193 0.17 -10.68 -10.11
CA PRO A 193 -1.25 -11.03 -10.14
C PRO A 193 -2.11 -10.38 -9.05
N HIS A 194 -1.48 -9.97 -7.94
CA HIS A 194 -2.10 -9.31 -6.81
C HIS A 194 -2.13 -7.78 -6.94
N ALA A 195 -1.56 -7.21 -8.00
CA ALA A 195 -1.48 -5.76 -8.19
C ALA A 195 -2.84 -5.13 -8.54
N ILE A 196 -3.79 -5.92 -9.06
CA ILE A 196 -5.12 -5.47 -9.47
C ILE A 196 -6.18 -6.34 -8.82
N SER A 197 -7.17 -5.73 -8.17
CA SER A 197 -8.36 -6.41 -7.68
C SER A 197 -9.34 -6.68 -8.82
N ARG A 198 -9.73 -7.94 -8.98
CA ARG A 198 -10.58 -8.44 -10.08
C ARG A 198 -12.06 -8.60 -9.72
N ASP A 199 -12.36 -8.77 -8.43
CA ASP A 199 -13.71 -9.02 -7.90
C ASP A 199 -14.18 -7.83 -7.03
N ALA A 200 -13.71 -6.61 -7.32
CA ALA A 200 -13.79 -5.48 -6.39
C ALA A 200 -15.23 -5.14 -5.99
N ARG A 201 -16.16 -5.10 -6.96
CA ARG A 201 -17.59 -4.90 -6.67
C ARG A 201 -18.15 -6.00 -5.77
N ALA A 202 -17.88 -7.27 -6.08
CA ALA A 202 -18.38 -8.37 -5.28
C ALA A 202 -17.86 -8.32 -3.84
N GLN A 203 -16.57 -7.96 -3.67
CA GLN A 203 -15.93 -7.81 -2.36
C GLN A 203 -16.49 -6.63 -1.56
N ALA A 204 -16.73 -5.48 -2.21
CA ALA A 204 -17.36 -4.33 -1.55
C ALA A 204 -18.74 -4.66 -0.99
N PHE A 205 -19.56 -5.36 -1.76
CA PHE A 205 -20.89 -5.80 -1.32
C PHE A 205 -20.84 -6.92 -0.28
N ALA A 206 -19.84 -7.81 -0.34
CA ALA A 206 -19.62 -8.82 0.69
C ALA A 206 -19.25 -8.17 2.03
N LEU A 207 -18.29 -7.24 2.01
CA LEU A 207 -17.91 -6.46 3.19
C LEU A 207 -19.08 -5.70 3.79
N ALA A 208 -19.89 -5.03 2.95
CA ALA A 208 -21.05 -4.29 3.43
C ALA A 208 -22.01 -5.20 4.22
N ARG A 209 -22.23 -6.45 3.78
CA ARG A 209 -23.07 -7.41 4.50
C ARG A 209 -22.47 -7.84 5.84
N THR A 210 -21.15 -8.02 5.93
CA THR A 210 -20.50 -8.47 7.18
C THR A 210 -20.54 -7.40 8.28
N VAL A 211 -20.61 -6.12 7.91
CA VAL A 211 -20.78 -5.00 8.85
C VAL A 211 -22.25 -4.59 9.08
N GLY A 212 -23.20 -5.33 8.51
CA GLY A 212 -24.63 -5.13 8.77
C GLY A 212 -25.36 -4.15 7.83
N CYS A 213 -24.78 -3.77 6.70
CA CYS A 213 -25.52 -3.04 5.67
C CYS A 213 -26.60 -3.93 5.02
N PRO A 214 -27.81 -3.40 4.75
CA PRO A 214 -28.87 -4.13 4.08
C PRO A 214 -28.45 -4.78 2.76
N ALA A 215 -29.03 -5.95 2.46
CA ALA A 215 -28.87 -6.58 1.15
C ALA A 215 -29.66 -5.82 0.07
N GLY A 216 -29.20 -5.89 -1.18
CA GLY A 216 -29.87 -5.28 -2.34
C GLY A 216 -29.74 -3.76 -2.45
N LEU A 217 -28.82 -3.13 -1.71
CA LEU A 217 -28.52 -1.71 -1.86
C LEU A 217 -27.84 -1.42 -3.19
N GLU A 218 -28.20 -0.31 -3.82
CA GLU A 218 -27.41 0.24 -4.92
C GLU A 218 -26.13 0.93 -4.40
N SER A 219 -25.16 1.14 -5.29
CA SER A 219 -23.80 1.59 -4.91
C SER A 219 -23.77 2.85 -4.05
N VAL A 220 -24.59 3.86 -4.36
CA VAL A 220 -24.71 5.10 -3.56
C VAL A 220 -25.23 4.82 -2.16
N GLN A 221 -26.24 3.96 -2.03
CA GLN A 221 -26.82 3.60 -0.74
C GLN A 221 -25.86 2.74 0.08
N LEU A 222 -25.11 1.85 -0.58
CA LEU A 222 -24.07 1.05 0.03
C LEU A 222 -22.98 1.92 0.66
N ILE A 223 -22.48 2.93 -0.07
CA ILE A 223 -21.47 3.85 0.46
C ILE A 223 -22.03 4.71 1.59
N HIS A 224 -23.28 5.18 1.46
CA HIS A 224 -23.93 5.89 2.56
C HIS A 224 -24.03 5.03 3.82
N CYS A 225 -24.35 3.73 3.69
CA CYS A 225 -24.36 2.81 4.81
C CYS A 225 -22.96 2.64 5.42
N LEU A 226 -21.95 2.33 4.60
CA LEU A 226 -20.58 2.09 5.05
C LEU A 226 -19.94 3.32 5.72
N ARG A 227 -20.28 4.54 5.30
CA ARG A 227 -19.83 5.78 5.96
C ARG A 227 -20.34 5.91 7.40
N ASN A 228 -21.50 5.32 7.69
CA ASN A 228 -22.10 5.34 9.03
C ASN A 228 -21.64 4.18 9.92
N MET A 229 -20.86 3.23 9.40
CA MET A 229 -20.33 2.12 10.19
C MET A 229 -19.05 2.53 10.94
N ASP A 230 -18.73 1.83 12.01
CA ASP A 230 -17.44 1.98 12.67
C ASP A 230 -16.30 1.49 11.75
N ALA A 231 -15.24 2.28 11.64
CA ALA A 231 -14.15 1.98 10.72
C ALA A 231 -13.34 0.74 11.16
N ASN A 232 -13.15 0.56 12.48
CA ASN A 232 -12.46 -0.62 13.00
C ASN A 232 -13.28 -1.88 12.71
N ALA A 233 -14.62 -1.81 12.81
CA ALA A 233 -15.50 -2.90 12.42
C ALA A 233 -15.37 -3.24 10.94
N ILE A 234 -15.32 -2.25 10.04
CA ILE A 234 -15.07 -2.47 8.60
C ILE A 234 -13.75 -3.21 8.38
N VAL A 235 -12.66 -2.67 8.92
CA VAL A 235 -11.33 -3.24 8.74
C VAL A 235 -11.19 -4.62 9.39
N GLY A 236 -11.84 -4.84 10.52
CA GLY A 236 -11.88 -6.13 11.21
C GLY A 236 -12.61 -7.24 10.46
N GLN A 237 -13.42 -6.91 9.45
CA GLN A 237 -14.09 -7.91 8.60
C GLN A 237 -13.28 -8.31 7.36
N ILE A 238 -12.17 -7.65 7.04
CA ILE A 238 -11.32 -7.99 5.89
C ILE A 238 -10.94 -9.48 5.84
N PRO A 239 -10.58 -10.14 6.96
CA PRO A 239 -10.19 -11.56 6.94
C PRO A 239 -11.27 -12.52 6.43
N THR A 240 -12.53 -12.12 6.56
CA THR A 240 -13.68 -12.94 6.12
C THR A 240 -13.83 -13.00 4.59
N LEU A 241 -13.09 -12.16 3.88
CA LEU A 241 -13.18 -12.01 2.41
C LEU A 241 -12.13 -12.83 1.65
N PHE A 242 -11.12 -13.36 2.34
CA PHE A 242 -10.15 -14.26 1.72
C PHE A 242 -10.81 -15.59 1.37
N LYS A 243 -10.43 -16.14 0.21
CA LYS A 243 -10.95 -17.43 -0.27
C LYS A 243 -10.11 -18.59 0.27
N TRP A 244 -8.80 -18.39 0.42
CA TRP A 244 -7.87 -19.37 0.96
C TRP A 244 -6.57 -18.68 1.40
N ASP A 245 -6.07 -18.99 2.60
CA ASP A 245 -4.97 -18.22 3.22
C ASP A 245 -5.33 -16.71 3.21
N GLU A 246 -4.47 -15.83 2.71
CA GLU A 246 -4.76 -14.39 2.53
C GLU A 246 -4.93 -14.05 1.05
N GLU A 247 -5.52 -14.98 0.29
CA GLU A 247 -5.71 -14.84 -1.15
C GLU A 247 -7.15 -15.09 -1.60
N PRO A 248 -7.60 -14.41 -2.68
CA PRO A 248 -6.96 -13.23 -3.26
C PRO A 248 -7.09 -12.01 -2.33
N LEU A 249 -6.18 -11.04 -2.47
CA LEU A 249 -6.33 -9.74 -1.81
C LEU A 249 -7.68 -9.10 -2.21
N PRO A 250 -8.59 -8.84 -1.26
CA PRO A 250 -9.93 -8.35 -1.59
C PRO A 250 -9.92 -6.89 -2.04
N PHE A 251 -8.92 -6.12 -1.63
CA PHE A 251 -8.81 -4.68 -1.85
C PHE A 251 -7.42 -4.33 -2.38
N GLY A 252 -7.39 -3.62 -3.50
CA GLY A 252 -6.20 -3.17 -4.20
C GLY A 252 -6.62 -2.34 -5.43
N PRO A 253 -5.67 -1.84 -6.23
CA PRO A 253 -5.96 -1.06 -7.43
C PRO A 253 -6.99 -1.74 -8.35
N VAL A 254 -7.86 -0.95 -8.98
CA VAL A 254 -8.88 -1.43 -9.94
C VAL A 254 -8.75 -0.69 -11.26
N ILE A 255 -9.11 -1.35 -12.36
CA ILE A 255 -9.20 -0.71 -13.68
C ILE A 255 -10.45 0.16 -13.70
N ASP A 256 -10.30 1.48 -13.71
CA ASP A 256 -11.37 2.44 -13.43
C ASP A 256 -11.86 3.19 -14.68
N THR A 257 -12.09 2.45 -15.77
CA THR A 257 -12.56 3.00 -17.06
C THR A 257 -13.83 3.84 -16.98
N TRP A 258 -14.71 3.60 -16.00
CA TRP A 258 -15.92 4.42 -15.77
C TRP A 258 -15.63 5.87 -15.36
N MET A 259 -14.40 6.15 -14.92
CA MET A 259 -13.93 7.49 -14.60
C MET A 259 -13.50 8.30 -15.84
N MET A 260 -13.38 7.66 -17.01
CA MET A 260 -13.01 8.33 -18.27
C MET A 260 -11.68 9.07 -18.14
N ASP A 261 -11.64 10.38 -18.39
CA ASP A 261 -10.44 11.21 -18.32
C ASP A 261 -9.88 11.34 -16.89
N GLU A 262 -10.69 11.00 -15.87
CA GLU A 262 -10.30 10.98 -14.46
C GLU A 262 -9.86 9.57 -13.99
N ALA A 263 -9.69 8.60 -14.89
CA ALA A 263 -9.21 7.28 -14.53
C ALA A 263 -7.78 7.35 -13.96
N PHE A 264 -7.52 6.64 -12.86
CA PHE A 264 -6.15 6.41 -12.37
C PHE A 264 -5.48 5.29 -13.17
N LEU A 265 -6.21 4.19 -13.39
CA LEU A 265 -5.75 3.01 -14.11
C LEU A 265 -6.75 2.69 -15.24
N PRO A 266 -6.63 3.37 -16.40
CA PRO A 266 -7.63 3.29 -17.47
C PRO A 266 -7.61 1.98 -18.26
N ASP A 267 -6.59 1.14 -18.06
CA ASP A 267 -6.44 -0.13 -18.77
C ASP A 267 -5.52 -1.07 -17.97
N GLU A 268 -5.40 -2.32 -18.42
CA GLU A 268 -4.45 -3.29 -17.90
C GLU A 268 -3.00 -2.75 -17.99
N PRO A 269 -2.20 -2.83 -16.91
CA PRO A 269 -0.82 -2.38 -16.91
C PRO A 269 0.04 -2.95 -18.05
N HIS A 270 -0.12 -4.25 -18.34
CA HIS A 270 0.63 -4.88 -19.43
C HIS A 270 0.29 -4.25 -20.80
N ARG A 271 -0.97 -3.85 -21.02
CA ARG A 271 -1.38 -3.16 -22.25
C ARG A 271 -0.87 -1.72 -22.27
N LEU A 272 -0.92 -1.02 -21.15
CA LEU A 272 -0.39 0.35 -21.05
C LEU A 272 1.10 0.38 -21.33
N ILE A 273 1.87 -0.55 -20.75
CA ILE A 273 3.32 -0.64 -20.93
C ILE A 273 3.65 -1.03 -22.38
N HIS A 274 3.02 -2.08 -22.93
CA HIS A 274 3.26 -2.51 -24.30
C HIS A 274 2.97 -1.41 -25.34
N ASN A 275 1.96 -0.58 -25.07
CA ASN A 275 1.57 0.53 -25.94
C ASN A 275 2.27 1.87 -25.61
N ASN A 276 3.29 1.87 -24.75
CA ASN A 276 4.02 3.08 -24.32
C ASN A 276 3.13 4.19 -23.70
N LYS A 277 2.01 3.81 -23.08
CA LYS A 277 1.07 4.72 -22.40
C LYS A 277 1.44 4.95 -20.94
N PHE A 278 2.68 5.35 -20.70
CA PHE A 278 3.20 5.70 -19.37
C PHE A 278 4.35 6.71 -19.48
N LEU A 279 4.72 7.34 -18.36
CA LEU A 279 5.85 8.28 -18.32
C LEU A 279 7.17 7.56 -18.53
N GLN A 280 7.90 7.94 -19.59
CA GLN A 280 9.20 7.38 -19.95
C GLN A 280 10.31 8.03 -19.11
N ILE A 281 10.43 7.62 -17.85
CA ILE A 281 11.49 8.04 -16.93
C ILE A 281 12.42 6.86 -16.62
N PRO A 282 13.70 7.08 -16.30
CA PRO A 282 14.58 6.00 -15.84
C PRO A 282 13.97 5.27 -14.64
N TRP A 283 13.88 3.96 -14.74
CA TRP A 283 13.30 3.09 -13.71
C TRP A 283 14.28 1.96 -13.39
N MET A 284 14.43 1.66 -12.11
CA MET A 284 15.20 0.52 -11.61
C MET A 284 14.21 -0.44 -10.93
N CYS A 285 14.27 -1.71 -11.31
CA CYS A 285 13.47 -2.77 -10.72
C CYS A 285 14.36 -3.98 -10.42
N GLY A 286 14.02 -4.73 -9.37
CA GLY A 286 14.73 -5.94 -8.99
C GLY A 286 13.87 -6.87 -8.15
N THR A 287 14.32 -8.11 -8.03
CA THR A 287 13.72 -9.15 -7.20
C THR A 287 14.82 -9.86 -6.41
N ASN A 288 14.47 -10.54 -5.31
CA ASN A 288 15.38 -11.46 -4.66
C ASN A 288 15.15 -12.88 -5.16
N ARG A 289 16.21 -13.70 -5.11
CA ARG A 289 16.17 -15.10 -5.56
C ARG A 289 15.02 -15.90 -4.95
N ASP A 290 14.72 -15.66 -3.68
CA ASP A 290 13.82 -16.46 -2.86
C ASP A 290 12.61 -15.64 -2.33
N ASP A 291 12.14 -14.62 -3.07
CA ASP A 291 11.04 -13.72 -2.63
C ASP A 291 9.76 -14.46 -2.21
N GLY A 292 9.45 -15.59 -2.86
CA GLY A 292 8.31 -16.44 -2.53
C GLY A 292 8.35 -17.02 -1.11
N ALA A 293 9.53 -17.08 -0.48
CA ALA A 293 9.70 -17.56 0.89
C ALA A 293 8.88 -16.77 1.91
N PHE A 294 8.62 -15.49 1.63
CA PHE A 294 7.79 -14.64 2.46
C PHE A 294 6.42 -15.24 2.75
N ARG A 295 5.78 -15.86 1.75
CA ARG A 295 4.47 -16.52 1.91
C ARG A 295 4.58 -17.99 2.27
N VAL A 296 5.55 -18.69 1.70
CA VAL A 296 5.71 -20.14 1.90
C VAL A 296 5.94 -20.48 3.37
N ARG A 297 6.71 -19.67 4.09
CA ARG A 297 6.95 -19.89 5.52
C ARG A 297 5.65 -19.98 6.32
N ASP A 298 4.74 -19.04 6.13
CA ASP A 298 3.52 -18.97 6.96
C ASP A 298 2.56 -20.10 6.61
N ILE A 299 2.42 -20.41 5.32
CA ILE A 299 1.61 -21.54 4.84
C ILE A 299 2.13 -22.88 5.38
N LEU A 300 3.45 -23.10 5.37
CA LEU A 300 4.04 -24.37 5.83
C LEU A 300 3.99 -24.57 7.34
N HIS A 301 3.79 -23.50 8.12
CA HIS A 301 3.58 -23.59 9.58
C HIS A 301 2.10 -23.79 9.97
N ASP A 302 1.17 -23.79 9.01
CA ASP A 302 -0.24 -24.05 9.25
C ASP A 302 -0.64 -25.45 8.73
N ASP A 303 -0.84 -26.38 9.66
CA ASP A 303 -1.21 -27.78 9.37
C ASP A 303 -2.51 -27.90 8.54
N VAL A 304 -3.45 -26.95 8.67
CA VAL A 304 -4.70 -26.95 7.92
C VAL A 304 -4.42 -26.55 6.47
N LEU A 305 -3.64 -25.49 6.24
CA LEU A 305 -3.26 -25.05 4.89
C LEU A 305 -2.41 -26.12 4.18
N VAL A 306 -1.41 -26.70 4.87
CA VAL A 306 -0.59 -27.79 4.32
C VAL A 306 -1.45 -29.00 3.96
N ARG A 307 -2.42 -29.37 4.79
CA ARG A 307 -3.35 -30.46 4.48
C ARG A 307 -4.15 -30.15 3.22
N GLN A 308 -4.74 -28.96 3.14
CA GLN A 308 -5.54 -28.54 1.98
C GLN A 308 -4.72 -28.49 0.69
N LEU A 309 -3.46 -28.04 0.73
CA LEU A 309 -2.55 -28.09 -0.42
C LEU A 309 -2.35 -29.50 -0.96
N ASN A 310 -2.29 -30.49 -0.05
CA ASN A 310 -2.03 -31.88 -0.40
C ASN A 310 -3.29 -32.66 -0.77
N THR A 311 -4.47 -32.30 -0.26
CA THR A 311 -5.73 -33.04 -0.49
C THR A 311 -6.67 -32.36 -1.49
N ASP A 312 -6.67 -31.03 -1.56
CA ASP A 312 -7.68 -30.21 -2.25
C ASP A 312 -7.06 -29.30 -3.31
N TRP A 313 -5.98 -29.72 -3.96
CA TRP A 313 -5.21 -28.89 -4.90
C TRP A 313 -6.06 -28.24 -6.00
N ASP A 314 -7.07 -28.94 -6.51
CA ASP A 314 -7.93 -28.40 -7.56
C ASP A 314 -8.76 -27.19 -7.12
N ARG A 315 -9.01 -27.07 -5.81
CA ARG A 315 -9.69 -25.92 -5.21
C ARG A 315 -8.70 -24.84 -4.82
N VAL A 316 -7.58 -25.20 -4.18
CA VAL A 316 -6.65 -24.21 -3.58
C VAL A 316 -5.57 -23.72 -4.56
N GLY A 317 -5.11 -24.58 -5.47
CA GLY A 317 -4.06 -24.28 -6.44
C GLY A 317 -4.41 -23.10 -7.34
N PRO A 318 -5.60 -23.06 -7.98
CA PRO A 318 -6.00 -21.91 -8.78
C PRO A 318 -6.08 -20.60 -7.97
N VAL A 319 -6.50 -20.65 -6.70
CA VAL A 319 -6.55 -19.48 -5.82
C VAL A 319 -5.14 -19.00 -5.51
N LEU A 320 -4.26 -19.90 -5.06
CA LEU A 320 -2.85 -19.61 -4.74
C LEU A 320 -2.08 -19.07 -5.95
N LEU A 321 -2.43 -19.49 -7.17
CA LEU A 321 -1.77 -19.07 -8.41
C LEU A 321 -2.50 -17.94 -9.14
N HIS A 322 -3.57 -17.38 -8.55
CA HIS A 322 -4.35 -16.28 -9.15
C HIS A 322 -4.86 -16.60 -10.56
N LEU A 323 -5.19 -17.87 -10.79
CA LEU A 323 -5.69 -18.35 -12.07
C LEU A 323 -7.20 -18.14 -12.12
N THR A 324 -7.65 -17.32 -13.05
CA THR A 324 -9.05 -17.01 -13.31
C THR A 324 -9.42 -17.47 -14.71
N LYS A 325 -10.72 -17.47 -15.02
CA LYS A 325 -11.20 -17.75 -16.38
C LYS A 325 -10.72 -16.70 -17.41
N ASP A 326 -10.34 -15.51 -16.92
CA ASP A 326 -9.81 -14.45 -17.77
C ASP A 326 -8.33 -14.67 -18.08
N SER A 327 -7.56 -15.29 -17.17
CA SER A 327 -6.14 -15.58 -17.41
C SER A 327 -5.93 -16.90 -18.15
N CYS A 328 -6.80 -17.90 -17.98
CA CYS A 328 -6.72 -19.15 -18.75
C CYS A 328 -8.07 -19.90 -18.85
N LYS A 329 -8.21 -20.74 -19.88
CA LYS A 329 -9.45 -21.50 -20.15
C LYS A 329 -9.83 -22.49 -19.06
N ASP A 330 -8.83 -23.12 -18.44
CA ASP A 330 -9.01 -24.10 -17.38
C ASP A 330 -7.99 -23.87 -16.25
N PRO A 331 -8.34 -23.02 -15.27
CA PRO A 331 -7.48 -22.73 -14.12
C PRO A 331 -7.02 -23.97 -13.36
N VAL A 332 -7.86 -25.00 -13.26
CA VAL A 332 -7.56 -26.23 -12.54
C VAL A 332 -6.52 -27.05 -13.30
N ALA A 333 -6.69 -27.22 -14.61
CA ALA A 333 -5.73 -27.93 -15.42
C ALA A 333 -4.35 -27.24 -15.42
N VAL A 334 -4.32 -25.91 -15.51
CA VAL A 334 -3.07 -25.13 -15.44
C VAL A 334 -2.42 -25.27 -14.06
N ALA A 335 -3.18 -25.15 -12.98
CA ALA A 335 -2.67 -25.36 -11.62
C ALA A 335 -2.07 -26.76 -11.43
N ARG A 336 -2.70 -27.81 -11.96
CA ARG A 336 -2.16 -29.18 -11.93
C ARG A 336 -0.85 -29.30 -12.71
N GLN A 337 -0.74 -28.68 -13.88
CA GLN A 337 0.50 -28.67 -14.67
C GLN A 337 1.64 -27.97 -13.93
N ILE A 338 1.38 -26.83 -13.30
CA ILE A 338 2.36 -26.10 -12.48
C ILE A 338 2.80 -26.96 -11.29
N ARG A 339 1.86 -27.56 -10.56
CA ARG A 339 2.18 -28.50 -9.46
C ARG A 339 3.08 -29.64 -9.96
N GLN A 340 2.74 -30.25 -11.09
CA GLN A 340 3.52 -31.35 -11.65
C GLN A 340 4.94 -30.92 -12.04
N TYR A 341 5.11 -29.72 -12.57
CA TYR A 341 6.40 -29.19 -12.98
C TYR A 341 7.34 -28.97 -11.80
N TYR A 342 6.88 -28.25 -10.77
CA TYR A 342 7.72 -27.89 -9.61
C TYR A 342 7.76 -28.97 -8.53
N ILE A 343 6.58 -29.43 -8.09
CA ILE A 343 6.45 -30.29 -6.90
C ILE A 343 6.50 -31.77 -7.27
N LYS A 344 6.04 -32.13 -8.48
CA LYS A 344 5.98 -33.52 -8.97
C LYS A 344 5.16 -34.41 -8.01
N ASP A 345 5.69 -35.58 -7.66
CA ASP A 345 5.04 -36.54 -6.76
C ASP A 345 5.25 -36.22 -5.27
N LYS A 346 5.99 -35.16 -4.94
CA LYS A 346 6.19 -34.73 -3.55
C LYS A 346 4.89 -34.19 -2.95
N LYS A 347 4.83 -34.20 -1.62
CA LYS A 347 3.84 -33.45 -0.85
C LYS A 347 4.39 -32.07 -0.54
N PHE A 348 3.50 -31.08 -0.44
CA PHE A 348 3.85 -29.78 0.15
C PHE A 348 4.22 -29.99 1.62
N GLY A 349 5.38 -29.48 2.03
CA GLY A 349 5.98 -29.63 3.36
C GLY A 349 7.46 -29.23 3.35
N ASP A 350 8.17 -29.46 4.44
CA ASP A 350 9.57 -29.03 4.60
C ASP A 350 10.49 -29.55 3.48
N GLU A 351 10.31 -30.80 3.04
CA GLU A 351 11.12 -31.44 2.00
C GLU A 351 10.89 -30.89 0.57
N SER A 352 9.79 -30.16 0.37
CA SER A 352 9.45 -29.50 -0.89
C SER A 352 9.40 -27.96 -0.75
N SER A 353 9.87 -27.43 0.40
CA SER A 353 9.80 -26.01 0.71
C SER A 353 10.50 -25.15 -0.34
N LYS A 354 11.66 -25.58 -0.84
CA LYS A 354 12.40 -24.87 -1.90
C LYS A 354 11.63 -24.83 -3.21
N GLU A 355 11.09 -25.96 -3.65
CA GLU A 355 10.27 -26.03 -4.86
C GLU A 355 8.99 -25.20 -4.71
N PHE A 356 8.41 -25.16 -3.50
CA PHE A 356 7.24 -24.32 -3.24
C PHE A 356 7.60 -22.81 -3.26
N VAL A 357 8.78 -22.43 -2.76
CA VAL A 357 9.31 -21.06 -2.90
C VAL A 357 9.44 -20.70 -4.38
N GLU A 358 10.01 -21.60 -5.21
CA GLU A 358 10.12 -21.37 -6.65
C GLU A 358 8.76 -21.19 -7.33
N VAL A 359 7.74 -21.98 -6.97
CA VAL A 359 6.36 -21.79 -7.46
C VAL A 359 5.87 -20.38 -7.16
N ARG A 360 6.06 -19.88 -5.92
CA ARG A 360 5.60 -18.54 -5.53
C ARG A 360 6.43 -17.42 -6.17
N CYS A 361 7.75 -17.59 -6.32
CA CYS A 361 8.60 -16.63 -7.03
C CYS A 361 8.14 -16.45 -8.48
N HIS A 362 7.99 -17.55 -9.22
CA HIS A 362 7.64 -17.48 -10.65
C HIS A 362 6.17 -17.08 -10.89
N ASN A 363 5.29 -17.24 -9.91
CA ASN A 363 3.94 -16.73 -9.97
C ASN A 363 3.87 -15.19 -9.80
N ASN A 364 4.82 -14.61 -9.07
CA ASN A 364 4.82 -13.19 -8.70
C ASN A 364 5.69 -12.30 -9.61
N ALA A 365 6.50 -12.92 -10.48
CA ALA A 365 7.50 -12.30 -11.36
C ALA A 365 6.93 -11.84 -12.71
#